data_AF-A0A949MQL2-F1
#
_entry.id   AF-A0A949MQL2-F1
#
_cell.length_a   1.000
_cell.length_b   1.000
_cell.length_c   1.000
_cell.angle_alpha   90.00
_cell.angle_beta   90.00
_cell.angle_gamma   90.00
#
_symmetry.space_group_name_H-M   'P 1'
#
loop_
_entity.id
_entity.type
_entity.pdbx_description
1 polymer ?
#
loop_
_entity_poly.entity_id
_entity_poly.type
_entity_poly.pdbx_seq_one_letter_code
_entity_poly.pdbx_strand_id
1 'polypeptide(L)' 'MEEMQRKIDEARAAYRETLDDCDEVQDAAWAAYMDVFFQVSQFNKANGTKILPALR' A
#
# COMPACT_ATOMS: atom_id res chain seq x y z
N MET A 1 -14.42 -0.82 -4.12
CA MET A 1 -13.73 0.48 -3.95
C MET A 1 -13.28 0.66 -2.51
N GLU A 2 -14.19 0.67 -1.53
CA GLU A 2 -13.84 0.82 -0.10
C GLU A 2 -12.86 -0.23 0.42
N GLU A 3 -13.02 -1.50 0.04
CA GLU A 3 -12.13 -2.58 0.49
C GLU A 3 -10.68 -2.41 0.00
N MET A 4 -10.49 -1.99 -1.25
CA MET A 4 -9.16 -1.84 -1.84
C MET A 4 -8.46 -0.57 -1.34
N GLN A 5 -9.24 0.50 -1.08
CA GLN A 5 -8.74 1.70 -0.40
C GLN A 5 -8.29 1.36 1.03
N ARG A 6 -9.07 0.57 1.77
CA ARG A 6 -8.68 0.13 3.12
C ARG A 6 -7.38 -0.67 3.10
N LYS A 7 -7.23 -1.60 2.15
CA LYS A 7 -6.01 -2.42 2.01
C LYS A 7 -4.76 -1.58 1.75
N ILE A 8 -4.84 -0.56 0.88
CA ILE A 8 -3.67 0.29 0.59
C ILE A 8 -3.32 1.21 1.78
N ASP A 9 -4.33 1.67 2.52
CA ASP A 9 -4.13 2.50 3.71
C ASP A 9 -3.54 1.69 4.89
N GLU A 10 -4.00 0.44 5.09
CA GLU A 10 -3.44 -0.49 6.08
C GLU A 10 -1.98 -0.86 5.76
N ALA A 11 -1.69 -1.24 4.51
CA ALA A 11 -0.33 -1.59 4.09
C ALA A 11 0.64 -0.42 4.25
N ARG A 12 0.17 0.81 4.02
CA ARG A 12 0.98 2.01 4.24
C ARG A 12 1.22 2.30 5.71
N ALA A 13 0.22 2.10 6.57
CA ALA A 13 0.38 2.29 8.01
C ALA A 13 1.44 1.33 8.56
N ALA A 14 1.39 0.06 8.16
CA ALA A 14 2.39 -0.94 8.53
C ALA A 14 3.80 -0.59 8.01
N TYR A 15 3.90 -0.08 6.78
CA TYR A 15 5.18 0.40 6.25
C TYR A 15 5.72 1.63 7.02
N ARG A 16 4.86 2.56 7.43
CA ARG A 16 5.26 3.72 8.24
C ARG A 16 5.70 3.34 9.65
N GLU A 17 5.07 2.35 10.26
CA GLU A 17 5.45 1.87 11.60
C GLU A 17 6.80 1.16 11.57
N THR A 18 7.06 0.37 10.53
CA THR A 18 8.35 -0.33 10.34
C THR A 18 9.49 0.58 9.91
N LEU A 19 9.19 1.78 9.38
CA LEU A 19 10.21 2.81 9.09
C LEU A 19 10.88 3.37 10.36
N ASP A 20 10.21 3.31 11.52
CA ASP A 20 10.77 3.78 12.80
C ASP A 20 11.63 2.69 13.48
N ASP A 21 11.47 1.41 13.12
CA ASP A 21 12.11 0.24 13.74
C ASP A 21 13.00 -0.53 12.73
N CYS A 22 14.26 -0.10 12.60
CA CYS A 22 15.41 -0.81 11.98
C CYS A 22 15.36 -1.13 10.46
N ASP A 23 16.49 -0.89 9.78
CA ASP A 23 16.70 -1.04 8.33
C ASP A 23 16.34 -2.45 7.76
N GLU A 24 16.48 -3.53 8.52
CA GLU A 24 16.21 -4.90 8.02
C GLU A 24 14.70 -5.21 7.84
N VAL A 25 13.81 -4.54 8.59
CA VAL A 25 12.35 -4.76 8.51
C VAL A 25 11.73 -3.87 7.43
N GLN A 26 12.41 -2.77 7.09
CA GLN A 26 11.99 -1.76 6.13
C GLN A 26 11.84 -2.32 4.70
N ASP A 27 12.77 -3.18 4.27
CA ASP A 27 12.73 -3.80 2.94
C ASP A 27 11.54 -4.76 2.77
N ALA A 28 11.25 -5.57 3.79
CA ALA A 28 10.12 -6.49 3.78
C ALA A 28 8.78 -5.74 3.80
N ALA A 29 8.69 -4.67 4.60
CA ALA A 29 7.49 -3.85 4.68
C ALA A 29 7.29 -3.01 3.40
N TRP A 30 8.36 -2.53 2.77
CA TRP A 30 8.31 -1.88 1.46
C TRP A 30 7.82 -2.84 0.38
N ALA A 31 8.36 -4.07 0.36
CA ALA A 31 7.92 -5.10 -0.58
C ALA A 31 6.42 -5.42 -0.43
N ALA A 32 5.93 -5.53 0.81
CA ALA A 32 4.51 -5.75 1.10
C ALA A 32 3.63 -4.57 0.64
N TYR A 33 4.06 -3.33 0.88
CA TYR A 33 3.37 -2.13 0.40
C TYR A 33 3.30 -2.08 -1.14
N MET A 34 4.42 -2.40 -1.82
CA MET A 34 4.49 -2.39 -3.28
C MET A 34 3.63 -3.46 -3.94
N ASP A 35 3.48 -4.64 -3.32
CA ASP A 35 2.57 -5.68 -3.82
C ASP A 35 1.11 -5.22 -3.76
N VAL A 36 0.68 -4.64 -2.63
CA VAL A 36 -0.67 -4.09 -2.49
C VAL A 36 -0.89 -2.92 -3.47
N PHE A 37 0.10 -2.05 -3.64
CA PHE A 37 0.06 -0.97 -4.64
C PHE A 37 -0.12 -1.52 -6.06
N PHE A 38 0.62 -2.58 -6.40
CA PHE A 38 0.50 -3.23 -7.71
C PHE A 38 -0.90 -3.79 -7.93
N GLN A 39 -1.47 -4.50 -6.94
CA GLN A 39 -2.83 -5.02 -7.02
C GLN A 39 -3.88 -3.90 -7.22
N VAL A 40 -3.73 -2.78 -6.50
CA VAL A 40 -4.58 -1.60 -6.65
C VAL A 40 -4.45 -0.99 -8.06
N SER A 41 -3.23 -0.95 -8.62
CA SER A 41 -3.00 -0.46 -9.98
C SER A 41 -3.70 -1.32 -11.05
N GLN A 42 -3.68 -2.64 -10.89
CA GLN A 42 -4.39 -3.55 -11.80
C GLN A 42 -5.90 -3.41 -11.65
N PHE A 43 -6.41 -3.28 -10.42
CA PHE A 43 -7.82 -3.02 -10.16
C PHE A 43 -8.29 -1.71 -10.82
N ASN A 44 -7.51 -0.63 -10.68
CA ASN A 44 -7.78 0.66 -11.30
C ASN A 44 -7.85 0.56 -12.82
N LYS A 45 -6.90 -0.16 -13.44
CA LYS A 45 -6.89 -0.39 -14.90
C LYS A 45 -8.11 -1.19 -15.37
N ALA A 46 -8.50 -2.23 -14.63
CA ALA A 46 -9.62 -3.09 -15.01
C ALA A 46 -10.99 -2.45 -14.80
N ASN A 47 -11.13 -1.56 -13.80
CA ASN A 47 -12.43 -1.01 -13.39
C ASN A 47 -12.60 0.48 -13.72
N GLY A 48 -11.60 1.13 -14.31
CA GLY A 48 -11.61 2.57 -14.57
C GLY A 48 -11.62 3.42 -13.30
N THR A 49 -11.16 2.86 -12.18
CA THR A 49 -11.16 3.53 -10.86
C THR A 49 -9.84 4.25 -10.62
N LYS A 50 -9.84 5.18 -9.66
CA LYS A 50 -8.66 5.98 -9.29
C LYS A 50 -8.41 5.95 -7.78
N ILE A 51 -8.15 4.74 -7.30
CA ILE A 51 -7.75 4.51 -5.90
C ILE A 51 -6.29 4.90 -5.77
N LEU A 52 -6.00 5.86 -4.90
CA LEU A 52 -4.66 6.36 -4.64
C LEU A 52 -4.39 6.34 -3.12
N PRO A 53 -3.15 6.07 -2.69
CA PRO A 53 -2.79 6.23 -1.30
C PRO A 53 -2.91 7.71 -0.92
N ALA A 54 -3.63 8.03 0.16
CA ALA A 54 -3.87 9.41 0.58
C ALA A 54 -2.56 10.05 1.08
N LEU A 55 -1.87 10.85 0.26
CA LEU A 55 -0.64 11.55 0.63
C LEU A 55 -0.94 12.63 1.68
N ARG A 56 -0.91 12.25 2.96
CA ARG A 56 -0.82 13.14 4.11
C ARG A 56 0.57 13.07 4.72
#